data_AF-V9GDX2-F1
#
_entry.id   AF-V9GDX2-F1
#
_cell.length_a   1.000
_cell.length_b   1.000
_cell.length_c   1.000
_cell.angle_alpha   90.00
_cell.angle_beta   90.00
_cell.angle_gamma   90.00
#
_symmetry.space_group_name_H-M   'P 1'
#
loop_
_entity.id
_entity.type
_entity.pdbx_description
1 polymer ?
#
loop_
_entity_poly.entity_id
_entity_poly.type
_entity_poly.pdbx_seq_one_letter_code
_entity_poly.pdbx_strand_id
1 'polypeptide(L)'
;MSFISVKPKSEYYSALKEKIDHIILHLKDARGVFLLDKVDERNQKYFMNQIIEMPWCNHMLFALLIQADRNLDPKTTDNQLKNIHPRMKDIFHFHSLQEMKEFNTEVHLYSYLKGEFCPEHSNNMRSEFLRRYKSDAYHTKKWIMQKLNQEQQAYFEQFLFPIPSFDSRDFSFSKLALEKRQNNRKDETDAIVPYLPEIRATSRFRWNQMKRLRDAFYKAIDEAQKRPDCLPLEFHYDEPERIGERLYFRLWDKPSFVSHYQYQFTETVVQVANDRKGAYSDDNNHFYVEYVKAERIDDDDDDEADGLWFAEIIQEGILGHGVKTQRKKK
;
A
#
# COMPACT_ATOMS: atom_id res chain seq x y z
N MET A 1 23.46 6.52 -43.16
CA MET A 1 23.80 6.73 -41.73
C MET A 1 22.81 5.94 -40.89
N SER A 2 23.29 4.91 -40.20
CA SER A 2 22.46 4.05 -39.35
C SER A 2 22.08 4.79 -38.08
N PHE A 3 20.82 5.22 -37.95
CA PHE A 3 20.29 5.67 -36.68
C PHE A 3 20.13 4.42 -35.79
N ILE A 4 21.00 4.26 -34.79
CA ILE A 4 20.72 3.38 -33.66
C ILE A 4 19.45 3.97 -33.02
N SER A 5 18.30 3.39 -33.33
CA SER A 5 17.00 3.74 -32.77
C SER A 5 17.08 3.52 -31.26
N VAL A 6 17.30 4.61 -30.52
CA VAL A 6 17.24 4.59 -29.07
C VAL A 6 15.81 4.20 -28.71
N LYS A 7 15.65 3.10 -27.98
CA LYS A 7 14.37 2.56 -27.54
C LYS A 7 14.19 2.71 -26.03
N PRO A 8 12.95 2.75 -25.52
CA PRO A 8 12.65 2.59 -24.11
C PRO A 8 13.31 1.34 -23.50
N LYS A 9 13.68 1.43 -22.23
CA LYS A 9 14.26 0.34 -21.44
C LYS A 9 13.22 -0.60 -20.83
N SER A 10 11.94 -0.22 -20.81
CA SER A 10 10.85 -1.06 -20.33
C SER A 10 10.89 -2.48 -20.95
N GLU A 11 10.76 -3.49 -20.08
CA GLU A 11 10.68 -4.90 -20.48
C GLU A 11 9.44 -5.20 -21.36
N TYR A 12 8.42 -4.34 -21.29
CA TYR A 12 7.18 -4.47 -22.07
C TYR A 12 7.25 -3.83 -23.46
N TYR A 13 8.33 -3.11 -23.79
CA TYR A 13 8.42 -2.35 -25.05
C TYR A 13 8.23 -3.21 -26.30
N SER A 14 8.81 -4.43 -26.33
CA SER A 14 8.68 -5.33 -27.49
C SER A 14 7.23 -5.70 -27.77
N ALA A 15 6.47 -6.05 -26.73
CA ALA A 15 5.05 -6.39 -26.85
C ALA A 15 4.18 -5.17 -27.19
N LEU A 16 4.52 -4.00 -26.65
CA LEU A 16 3.79 -2.75 -26.93
C LEU A 16 3.97 -2.30 -28.38
N LYS A 17 5.16 -2.48 -28.96
CA LYS A 17 5.50 -1.99 -30.32
C LYS A 17 4.57 -2.51 -31.42
N GLU A 18 3.98 -3.69 -31.24
CA GLU A 18 3.10 -4.30 -32.24
C GLU A 18 1.65 -3.81 -32.17
N LYS A 19 1.26 -3.19 -31.04
CA LYS A 19 -0.14 -2.89 -30.70
C LYS A 19 -0.41 -1.42 -30.47
N ILE A 20 0.61 -0.66 -30.08
CA ILE A 20 0.53 0.75 -29.74
C ILE A 20 1.19 1.59 -30.82
N ASP A 21 0.64 2.77 -31.02
CA ASP A 21 1.23 3.78 -31.87
C ASP A 21 2.71 4.07 -31.52
N HIS A 22 3.57 4.02 -32.53
CA HIS A 22 5.01 4.17 -32.36
C HIS A 22 5.40 5.52 -31.75
N ILE A 23 4.71 6.60 -32.10
CA ILE A 23 5.04 7.95 -31.62
C ILE A 23 4.69 8.08 -30.13
N ILE A 24 3.58 7.48 -29.68
CA ILE A 24 3.24 7.41 -28.23
C ILE A 24 4.37 6.73 -27.44
N LEU A 25 4.87 5.58 -27.92
CA LEU A 25 5.91 4.81 -27.23
C LEU A 25 7.25 5.54 -27.10
N HIS A 26 7.53 6.48 -28.00
CA HIS A 26 8.78 7.23 -28.04
C HIS A 26 8.66 8.65 -27.47
N LEU A 27 7.55 8.97 -26.81
CA LEU A 27 7.41 10.22 -26.07
C LEU A 27 8.50 10.34 -25.01
N LYS A 28 9.13 11.52 -24.99
CA LYS A 28 10.20 11.87 -24.06
C LYS A 28 9.84 13.11 -23.26
N ASP A 29 10.36 13.19 -22.05
CA ASP A 29 10.32 14.42 -21.27
C ASP A 29 11.34 15.46 -21.76
N ALA A 30 11.35 16.63 -21.12
CA ALA A 30 12.30 17.71 -21.44
C ALA A 30 13.78 17.33 -21.23
N ARG A 31 14.08 16.23 -20.54
CA ARG A 31 15.44 15.71 -20.29
C ARG A 31 15.82 14.62 -21.30
N GLY A 32 14.94 14.30 -22.25
CA GLY A 32 15.14 13.24 -23.23
C GLY A 32 14.90 11.82 -22.71
N VAL A 33 14.33 11.67 -21.51
CA VAL A 33 13.98 10.37 -20.91
C VAL A 33 12.63 9.91 -21.46
N PHE A 34 12.54 8.66 -21.92
CA PHE A 34 11.26 8.10 -22.37
C PHE A 34 10.24 8.08 -21.24
N LEU A 35 9.03 8.54 -21.53
CA LEU A 35 7.95 8.54 -20.53
C LEU A 35 7.59 7.10 -20.12
N LEU A 36 7.70 6.14 -21.05
CA LEU A 36 7.45 4.73 -20.76
C LEU A 36 8.37 4.18 -19.66
N ASP A 37 9.63 4.66 -19.62
CA ASP A 37 10.61 4.25 -18.62
C ASP A 37 10.33 4.85 -17.23
N LYS A 38 9.43 5.84 -17.14
CA LYS A 38 8.98 6.43 -15.87
C LYS A 38 7.75 5.75 -15.28
N VAL A 39 7.04 4.93 -16.06
CA VAL A 39 5.82 4.26 -15.59
C VAL A 39 6.21 3.14 -14.63
N ASP A 40 5.61 3.11 -13.44
CA ASP A 40 5.81 2.02 -12.47
C ASP A 40 5.43 0.65 -13.07
N GLU A 41 6.23 -0.37 -12.78
CA GLU A 41 6.08 -1.73 -13.31
C GLU A 41 4.68 -2.30 -13.07
N ARG A 42 4.05 -2.01 -11.92
CA ARG A 42 2.70 -2.50 -11.59
C ARG A 42 1.65 -1.96 -12.55
N ASN A 43 1.79 -0.70 -12.95
CA ASN A 43 0.88 -0.04 -13.88
C ASN A 43 1.09 -0.56 -15.30
N GLN A 44 2.35 -0.77 -15.72
CA GLN A 44 2.66 -1.39 -17.01
C GLN A 44 2.09 -2.81 -17.09
N LYS A 45 2.31 -3.62 -16.05
CA LYS A 45 1.78 -4.98 -15.96
C LYS A 45 0.26 -5.03 -16.04
N TYR A 46 -0.43 -4.14 -15.32
CA TYR A 46 -1.90 -4.06 -15.40
C TYR A 46 -2.35 -3.67 -16.82
N PHE A 47 -1.69 -2.68 -17.42
CA PHE A 47 -1.98 -2.25 -18.79
C PHE A 47 -1.83 -3.39 -19.79
N MET A 48 -0.71 -4.12 -19.74
CA MET A 48 -0.46 -5.26 -20.62
C MET A 48 -1.50 -6.37 -20.44
N ASN A 49 -1.90 -6.66 -19.21
CA ASN A 49 -2.80 -7.79 -18.95
C ASN A 49 -4.27 -7.48 -19.23
N GLN A 50 -4.69 -6.22 -19.12
CA GLN A 50 -6.11 -5.85 -19.11
C GLN A 50 -6.51 -4.89 -20.23
N ILE A 51 -5.60 -4.05 -20.72
CA ILE A 51 -5.94 -2.91 -21.59
C ILE A 51 -5.39 -3.06 -23.01
N ILE A 52 -4.29 -3.80 -23.23
CA ILE A 52 -3.57 -3.79 -24.51
C ILE A 52 -4.44 -4.13 -25.74
N GLU A 53 -5.39 -5.07 -25.60
CA GLU A 53 -6.30 -5.50 -26.67
C GLU A 53 -7.59 -4.65 -26.74
N MET A 54 -7.71 -3.59 -25.95
CA MET A 54 -8.90 -2.74 -25.95
C MET A 54 -8.81 -1.66 -27.04
N PRO A 55 -9.93 -1.27 -27.68
CA PRO A 55 -9.96 -0.23 -28.70
C PRO A 55 -9.40 1.14 -28.29
N TRP A 56 -9.38 1.44 -26.98
CA TRP A 56 -8.87 2.68 -26.40
C TRP A 56 -7.46 2.53 -25.80
N CYS A 57 -6.71 1.48 -26.13
CA CYS A 57 -5.39 1.21 -25.55
C CYS A 57 -4.40 2.36 -25.73
N ASN A 58 -4.33 2.96 -26.93
CA ASN A 58 -3.48 4.13 -27.21
C ASN A 58 -3.84 5.34 -26.32
N HIS A 59 -5.14 5.60 -26.13
CA HIS A 59 -5.64 6.71 -25.31
C HIS A 59 -5.28 6.51 -23.84
N MET A 60 -5.44 5.28 -23.35
CA MET A 60 -5.15 4.93 -21.97
C MET A 60 -3.65 4.92 -21.66
N LEU A 61 -2.83 4.41 -22.59
CA LEU A 61 -1.37 4.47 -22.43
C LEU A 61 -0.91 5.91 -22.45
N PHE A 62 -1.43 6.72 -23.36
CA PHE A 62 -1.06 8.12 -23.42
C PHE A 62 -1.41 8.85 -22.11
N ALA A 63 -2.62 8.65 -21.56
CA ALA A 63 -2.96 9.15 -20.23
C ALA A 63 -1.99 8.66 -19.13
N LEU A 64 -1.61 7.39 -19.16
CA LEU A 64 -0.66 6.79 -18.22
C LEU A 64 0.74 7.44 -18.30
N LEU A 65 1.25 7.67 -19.51
CA LEU A 65 2.54 8.36 -19.72
C LEU A 65 2.52 9.79 -19.16
N ILE A 66 1.41 10.49 -19.36
CA ILE A 66 1.23 11.87 -18.89
C ILE A 66 1.14 11.92 -17.36
N GLN A 67 0.50 10.94 -16.72
CA GLN A 67 0.51 10.81 -15.26
C GLN A 67 1.92 10.55 -14.72
N ALA A 68 2.71 9.70 -15.39
CA ALA A 68 4.09 9.44 -15.02
C ALA A 68 4.99 10.68 -15.18
N ASP A 69 4.82 11.46 -16.26
CA ASP A 69 5.56 12.71 -16.45
C ASP A 69 5.26 13.76 -15.36
N ARG A 70 4.02 13.75 -14.84
CA ARG A 70 3.59 14.57 -13.72
C ARG A 70 4.07 14.06 -12.36
N ASN A 71 4.82 12.96 -12.32
CA ASN A 71 5.27 12.26 -11.10
C ASN A 71 4.10 11.91 -10.18
N LEU A 72 2.98 11.47 -10.75
CA LEU A 72 1.86 10.99 -9.95
C LEU A 72 2.27 9.70 -9.22
N ASP A 73 1.85 9.58 -7.95
CA ASP A 73 2.13 8.39 -7.17
C ASP A 73 1.61 7.11 -7.89
N PRO A 74 2.42 6.04 -8.00
CA PRO A 74 2.04 4.84 -8.72
C PRO A 74 0.72 4.20 -8.28
N LYS A 75 0.40 4.23 -6.98
CA LYS A 75 -0.86 3.70 -6.45
C LYS A 75 -2.05 4.55 -6.87
N THR A 76 -1.87 5.86 -6.97
CA THR A 76 -2.88 6.76 -7.51
C THR A 76 -3.16 6.48 -8.98
N THR A 77 -2.12 6.26 -9.78
CA THR A 77 -2.24 5.83 -11.18
C THR A 77 -2.93 4.47 -11.33
N ASP A 78 -2.54 3.46 -10.54
CA ASP A 78 -3.19 2.14 -10.52
C ASP A 78 -4.70 2.26 -10.24
N ASN A 79 -5.07 3.07 -9.25
CA ASN A 79 -6.46 3.34 -8.92
C ASN A 79 -7.24 4.05 -10.04
N GLN A 80 -6.57 4.86 -10.85
CA GLN A 80 -7.18 5.50 -12.02
C GLN A 80 -7.44 4.47 -13.12
N LEU A 81 -6.43 3.68 -13.49
CA LEU A 81 -6.56 2.60 -14.47
C LEU A 81 -7.69 1.63 -14.09
N LYS A 82 -7.71 1.16 -12.83
CA LYS A 82 -8.72 0.24 -12.31
C LYS A 82 -10.13 0.82 -12.19
N ASN A 83 -10.28 2.14 -12.22
CA ASN A 83 -11.60 2.78 -12.28
C ASN A 83 -12.06 3.00 -13.71
N ILE A 84 -11.19 3.50 -14.59
CA ILE A 84 -11.57 3.89 -15.94
C ILE A 84 -11.72 2.65 -16.83
N HIS A 85 -10.76 1.72 -16.82
CA HIS A 85 -10.76 0.58 -17.74
C HIS A 85 -12.02 -0.28 -17.67
N PRO A 86 -12.47 -0.76 -16.48
CA PRO A 86 -13.65 -1.63 -16.44
C PRO A 86 -14.91 -0.92 -16.97
N ARG A 87 -15.08 0.36 -16.64
CA ARG A 87 -16.27 1.14 -17.04
C ARG A 87 -16.26 1.42 -18.53
N MET A 88 -15.09 1.75 -19.10
CA MET A 88 -14.93 1.85 -20.55
C MET A 88 -15.26 0.52 -21.22
N LYS A 89 -14.82 -0.60 -20.66
CA LYS A 89 -15.15 -1.95 -21.16
C LYS A 89 -16.65 -2.21 -21.14
N ASP A 90 -17.34 -1.89 -20.06
CA ASP A 90 -18.79 -2.05 -19.95
C ASP A 90 -19.53 -1.19 -20.98
N ILE A 91 -19.10 0.07 -21.15
CA ILE A 91 -19.71 1.01 -22.11
C ILE A 91 -19.50 0.51 -23.55
N PHE A 92 -18.28 0.12 -23.91
CA PHE A 92 -17.98 -0.39 -25.25
C PHE A 92 -18.71 -1.69 -25.53
N HIS A 93 -18.82 -2.58 -24.55
CA HIS A 93 -19.55 -3.82 -24.70
C HIS A 93 -21.05 -3.58 -24.90
N PHE A 94 -21.67 -2.74 -24.06
CA PHE A 94 -23.10 -2.46 -24.15
C PHE A 94 -23.49 -1.80 -25.47
N HIS A 95 -22.71 -0.83 -25.93
CA HIS A 95 -22.96 -0.12 -27.21
C HIS A 95 -22.31 -0.81 -28.42
N SER A 96 -21.69 -1.98 -28.23
CA SER A 96 -20.99 -2.76 -29.27
C SER A 96 -19.92 -1.97 -30.05
N LEU A 97 -19.27 -1.01 -29.40
CA LEU A 97 -18.26 -0.15 -29.99
C LEU A 97 -16.97 -0.94 -30.27
N GLN A 98 -16.45 -0.82 -31.48
CA GLN A 98 -15.22 -1.51 -31.92
C GLN A 98 -14.02 -0.56 -31.95
N GLU A 99 -14.25 0.74 -32.09
CA GLU A 99 -13.19 1.73 -32.21
C GLU A 99 -13.46 2.94 -31.33
N MET A 100 -12.40 3.60 -30.85
CA MET A 100 -12.54 4.78 -30.00
C MET A 100 -13.20 5.97 -30.72
N LYS A 101 -13.10 6.06 -32.05
CA LYS A 101 -13.78 7.10 -32.86
C LYS A 101 -15.31 7.04 -32.77
N GLU A 102 -15.85 5.87 -32.45
CA GLU A 102 -17.30 5.65 -32.27
C GLU A 102 -17.77 6.14 -30.90
N PHE A 103 -16.85 6.29 -29.94
CA PHE A 103 -17.20 6.66 -28.58
C PHE A 103 -17.60 8.14 -28.47
N ASN A 104 -18.90 8.37 -28.24
CA ASN A 104 -19.46 9.70 -27.99
C ASN A 104 -19.83 9.85 -26.50
N THR A 105 -19.26 10.86 -25.84
CA THR A 105 -19.55 11.13 -24.41
C THR A 105 -21.01 11.48 -24.15
N GLU A 106 -21.64 12.21 -25.05
CA GLU A 106 -23.00 12.72 -24.88
C GLU A 106 -24.05 11.61 -25.04
N VAL A 107 -23.66 10.46 -25.61
CA VAL A 107 -24.54 9.29 -25.80
C VAL A 107 -24.10 8.14 -24.89
N HIS A 108 -22.88 7.65 -25.04
CA HIS A 108 -22.44 6.40 -24.41
C HIS A 108 -22.03 6.60 -22.95
N LEU A 109 -21.27 7.65 -22.65
CA LEU A 109 -20.92 7.98 -21.29
C LEU A 109 -22.14 8.50 -20.52
N TYR A 110 -22.97 9.34 -21.15
CA TYR A 110 -24.18 9.87 -20.54
C TYR A 110 -25.17 8.78 -20.13
N SER A 111 -25.46 7.80 -21.01
CA SER A 111 -26.34 6.66 -20.71
C SER A 111 -25.85 5.82 -19.53
N TYR A 112 -24.55 5.54 -19.46
CA TYR A 112 -23.94 4.85 -18.31
C TYR A 112 -24.15 5.63 -17.00
N LEU A 113 -23.92 6.94 -17.05
CA LEU A 113 -24.02 7.84 -15.90
C LEU A 113 -25.47 8.05 -15.44
N LYS A 114 -26.45 7.97 -16.34
CA LYS A 114 -27.88 7.89 -16.00
C LYS A 114 -28.29 6.56 -15.40
N GLY A 115 -27.45 5.53 -15.56
CA GLY A 115 -27.76 4.17 -15.09
C GLY A 115 -28.74 3.45 -15.99
N GLU A 116 -28.80 3.81 -17.28
CA GLU A 116 -29.62 3.11 -18.28
C GLU A 116 -29.15 1.67 -18.49
N PHE A 117 -27.88 1.41 -18.20
CA PHE A 117 -27.30 0.06 -18.12
C PHE A 117 -26.33 -0.07 -16.94
N CYS A 118 -25.98 -1.32 -16.62
CA CYS A 118 -25.28 -1.71 -15.41
C CYS A 118 -25.91 -1.15 -14.11
N PRO A 119 -27.22 -1.37 -13.86
CA PRO A 119 -27.90 -0.83 -12.67
C PRO A 119 -27.28 -1.28 -11.35
N GLU A 120 -26.59 -2.41 -11.33
CA GLU A 120 -25.83 -2.95 -10.19
C GLU A 120 -24.63 -2.08 -9.78
N HIS A 121 -24.12 -1.24 -10.67
CA HIS A 121 -23.06 -0.31 -10.32
C HIS A 121 -23.56 0.74 -9.33
N SER A 122 -22.75 1.01 -8.31
CA SER A 122 -23.13 2.00 -7.29
C SER A 122 -22.99 3.44 -7.81
N ASN A 123 -23.72 4.36 -7.18
CA ASN A 123 -23.58 5.81 -7.41
C ASN A 123 -22.12 6.29 -7.20
N ASN A 124 -21.40 5.68 -6.25
CA ASN A 124 -19.99 6.00 -6.02
C ASN A 124 -19.10 5.56 -7.19
N MET A 125 -19.39 4.40 -7.81
CA MET A 125 -18.64 3.95 -8.99
C MET A 125 -18.82 4.91 -10.17
N ARG A 126 -20.06 5.38 -10.43
CA ARG A 126 -20.35 6.36 -11.48
C ARG A 126 -19.67 7.70 -11.22
N SER A 127 -19.75 8.19 -9.98
CA SER A 127 -19.11 9.44 -9.56
C SER A 127 -17.58 9.40 -9.70
N GLU A 128 -16.95 8.34 -9.19
CA GLU A 128 -15.49 8.16 -9.29
C GLU A 128 -15.04 8.00 -10.75
N PHE A 129 -15.82 7.30 -11.57
CA PHE A 129 -15.52 7.17 -12.98
C PHE A 129 -15.56 8.51 -13.71
N LEU A 130 -16.65 9.28 -13.58
CA LEU A 130 -16.75 10.60 -14.23
C LEU A 130 -15.63 11.54 -13.79
N ARG A 131 -15.34 11.57 -12.48
CA ARG A 131 -14.29 12.42 -11.91
C ARG A 131 -12.91 12.08 -12.48
N ARG A 132 -12.56 10.79 -12.54
CA ARG A 132 -11.26 10.32 -13.03
C ARG A 132 -11.15 10.48 -14.54
N TYR A 133 -12.20 10.14 -15.28
CA TYR A 133 -12.28 10.33 -16.72
C TYR A 133 -12.06 11.80 -17.11
N LYS A 134 -12.81 12.74 -16.50
CA LYS A 134 -12.64 14.18 -16.77
C LYS A 134 -11.23 14.67 -16.40
N SER A 135 -10.69 14.17 -15.28
CA SER A 135 -9.32 14.49 -14.85
C SER A 135 -8.29 14.06 -15.90
N ASP A 136 -8.34 12.82 -16.39
CA ASP A 136 -7.41 12.32 -17.39
C ASP A 136 -7.57 13.01 -18.75
N ALA A 137 -8.80 13.20 -19.21
CA ALA A 137 -9.08 13.94 -20.45
C ALA A 137 -8.57 15.39 -20.39
N TYR A 138 -8.78 16.07 -19.25
CA TYR A 138 -8.28 17.43 -19.04
C TYR A 138 -6.75 17.49 -18.99
N HIS A 139 -6.11 16.58 -18.24
CA HIS A 139 -4.67 16.62 -18.04
C HIS A 139 -3.87 16.23 -19.27
N THR A 140 -4.35 15.25 -20.05
CA THR A 140 -3.76 14.89 -21.34
C THR A 140 -3.86 16.06 -22.33
N LYS A 141 -5.04 16.65 -22.50
CA LYS A 141 -5.24 17.83 -23.35
C LYS A 141 -4.37 19.00 -22.93
N LYS A 142 -4.34 19.32 -21.63
CA LYS A 142 -3.51 20.39 -21.08
C LYS A 142 -2.03 20.15 -21.35
N TRP A 143 -1.56 18.92 -21.19
CA TRP A 143 -0.15 18.59 -21.43
C TRP A 143 0.22 18.76 -22.89
N ILE A 144 -0.62 18.30 -23.84
CA ILE A 144 -0.40 18.52 -25.29
C ILE A 144 -0.25 20.00 -25.59
N MET A 145 -1.20 20.81 -25.14
CA MET A 145 -1.20 22.26 -25.38
C MET A 145 0.04 22.97 -24.82
N GLN A 146 0.64 22.44 -23.75
CA GLN A 146 1.77 23.07 -23.07
C GLN A 146 3.14 22.54 -23.53
N LYS A 147 3.22 21.31 -24.03
CA LYS A 147 4.48 20.59 -24.27
C LYS A 147 4.79 20.36 -25.74
N LEU A 148 3.78 20.37 -26.61
CA LEU A 148 3.92 20.01 -28.01
C LEU A 148 3.73 21.24 -28.92
N ASN A 149 4.38 21.22 -30.09
CA ASN A 149 4.17 22.22 -31.13
C ASN A 149 2.88 21.94 -31.93
N GLN A 150 2.41 22.88 -32.75
CA GLN A 150 1.12 22.77 -33.45
C GLN A 150 0.97 21.49 -34.31
N GLU A 151 2.02 21.07 -35.00
CA GLU A 151 2.01 19.85 -35.83
C GLU A 151 1.86 18.60 -34.97
N GLN A 152 2.63 18.52 -33.88
CA GLN A 152 2.53 17.44 -32.89
C GLN A 152 1.17 17.46 -32.20
N GLN A 153 0.63 18.64 -31.86
CA GLN A 153 -0.69 18.76 -31.24
C GLN A 153 -1.75 18.14 -32.15
N ALA A 154 -1.79 18.51 -33.43
CA ALA A 154 -2.73 17.95 -34.40
C ALA A 154 -2.63 16.42 -34.51
N TYR A 155 -1.42 15.88 -34.45
CA TYR A 155 -1.23 14.43 -34.45
C TYR A 155 -1.74 13.76 -33.16
N PHE A 156 -1.45 14.32 -31.99
CA PHE A 156 -1.83 13.70 -30.70
C PHE A 156 -3.30 13.91 -30.30
N GLU A 157 -4.02 14.84 -30.95
CA GLU A 157 -5.44 15.06 -30.72
C GLU A 157 -6.28 13.78 -30.91
N GLN A 158 -5.88 12.89 -31.82
CA GLN A 158 -6.57 11.61 -32.06
C GLN A 158 -6.50 10.62 -30.89
N PHE A 159 -5.63 10.85 -29.91
CA PHE A 159 -5.44 10.00 -28.72
C PHE A 159 -6.02 10.62 -27.45
N LEU A 160 -6.72 11.75 -27.57
CA LEU A 160 -7.39 12.39 -26.45
C LEU A 160 -8.73 11.70 -26.15
N PHE A 161 -9.00 11.50 -24.86
CA PHE A 161 -10.35 11.19 -24.44
C PHE A 161 -11.27 12.40 -24.72
N PRO A 162 -12.43 12.21 -25.37
CA PRO A 162 -13.39 13.28 -25.58
C PRO A 162 -13.86 13.83 -24.24
N ILE A 163 -13.90 15.16 -24.11
CA ILE A 163 -14.31 15.81 -22.86
C ILE A 163 -15.84 15.98 -22.89
N PRO A 164 -16.60 15.43 -21.92
CA PRO A 164 -18.04 15.58 -21.89
C PRO A 164 -18.44 17.04 -21.67
N SER A 165 -19.56 17.45 -22.29
CA SER A 165 -20.13 18.79 -22.11
C SER A 165 -20.82 18.96 -20.74
N PHE A 166 -21.31 17.85 -20.19
CA PHE A 166 -22.00 17.81 -18.91
C PHE A 166 -21.05 17.77 -17.70
N ASP A 167 -21.65 17.99 -16.54
CA ASP A 167 -21.00 17.99 -15.24
C ASP A 167 -21.63 16.99 -14.27
N SER A 168 -20.95 16.72 -13.16
CA SER A 168 -21.44 15.82 -12.12
C SER A 168 -22.77 16.28 -11.49
N ARG A 169 -23.13 17.55 -11.68
CA ARG A 169 -24.37 18.19 -11.22
C ARG A 169 -25.59 17.80 -12.07
N ASP A 170 -25.39 17.29 -13.29
CA ASP A 170 -26.47 16.85 -14.18
C ASP A 170 -27.03 15.46 -13.79
N PHE A 171 -26.50 14.89 -12.70
CA PHE A 171 -26.84 13.57 -12.22
C PHE A 171 -27.05 13.54 -10.71
N SER A 172 -28.06 12.77 -10.28
CA SER A 172 -28.35 12.56 -8.87
C SER A 172 -27.31 11.68 -8.16
N PHE A 173 -26.55 10.85 -8.89
CA PHE A 173 -25.60 9.91 -8.28
C PHE A 173 -24.54 10.62 -7.44
N SER A 174 -24.13 11.84 -7.78
CA SER A 174 -23.09 12.58 -7.04
C SER A 174 -23.59 12.92 -5.64
N LYS A 175 -24.82 13.43 -5.56
CA LYS A 175 -25.49 13.75 -4.29
C LYS A 175 -25.76 12.48 -3.49
N LEU A 176 -26.33 11.45 -4.11
CA LEU A 176 -26.65 10.18 -3.45
C LEU A 176 -25.40 9.45 -2.95
N ALA A 177 -24.28 9.50 -3.69
CA ALA A 177 -23.02 8.92 -3.25
C ALA A 177 -22.45 9.65 -2.03
N LEU A 178 -22.56 10.98 -1.99
CA LEU A 178 -22.14 11.79 -0.86
C LEU A 178 -22.98 11.50 0.38
N GLU A 179 -24.31 11.49 0.25
CA GLU A 179 -25.25 11.17 1.33
C GLU A 179 -25.00 9.76 1.86
N LYS A 180 -24.85 8.76 0.99
CA LYS A 180 -24.53 7.39 1.42
C LYS A 180 -23.20 7.33 2.17
N ARG A 181 -22.16 8.04 1.72
CA ARG A 181 -20.88 8.10 2.44
C ARG A 181 -21.04 8.76 3.82
N GLN A 182 -21.83 9.82 3.92
CA GLN A 182 -22.09 10.52 5.18
C GLN A 182 -22.87 9.62 6.16
N ASN A 183 -23.93 8.98 5.68
CA ASN A 183 -24.73 8.04 6.47
C ASN A 183 -23.89 6.85 6.93
N ASN A 184 -23.15 6.20 6.03
CA ASN A 184 -22.27 5.09 6.41
C ASN A 184 -21.26 5.49 7.48
N ARG A 185 -20.61 6.66 7.35
CA ARG A 185 -19.68 7.15 8.39
C ARG A 185 -20.39 7.41 9.71
N LYS A 186 -21.60 7.94 9.66
CA LYS A 186 -22.43 8.16 10.84
C LYS A 186 -22.77 6.83 11.49
N ASP A 187 -23.28 5.86 10.74
CA ASP A 187 -23.64 4.53 11.24
C ASP A 187 -22.42 3.79 11.81
N GLU A 188 -21.28 3.82 11.12
CA GLU A 188 -20.00 3.27 11.59
C GLU A 188 -19.54 3.95 12.89
N THR A 189 -19.70 5.27 12.98
CA THR A 189 -19.33 6.03 14.18
C THR A 189 -20.29 5.71 15.33
N ASP A 190 -21.60 5.76 15.09
CA ASP A 190 -22.65 5.48 16.06
C ASP A 190 -22.52 4.05 16.61
N ALA A 191 -22.07 3.09 15.80
CA ALA A 191 -21.78 1.72 16.23
C ALA A 191 -20.64 1.63 17.25
N ILE A 192 -19.62 2.50 17.17
CA ILE A 192 -18.47 2.48 18.09
C ILE A 192 -18.63 3.43 19.28
N VAL A 193 -19.46 4.47 19.16
CA VAL A 193 -19.63 5.53 20.17
C VAL A 193 -19.93 4.97 21.58
N PRO A 194 -20.84 4.00 21.76
CA PRO A 194 -21.11 3.41 23.08
C PRO A 194 -19.88 2.79 23.74
N TYR A 195 -18.95 2.26 22.94
CA TYR A 195 -17.74 1.56 23.39
C TYR A 195 -16.52 2.48 23.49
N LEU A 196 -16.59 3.74 23.04
CA LEU A 196 -15.45 4.67 23.10
C LEU A 196 -14.87 4.86 24.52
N PRO A 197 -15.67 4.94 25.60
CA PRO A 197 -15.12 5.01 26.95
C PRO A 197 -14.27 3.79 27.30
N GLU A 198 -14.75 2.59 26.99
CA GLU A 198 -14.06 1.32 27.22
C GLU A 198 -12.80 1.22 26.37
N ILE A 199 -12.89 1.48 25.07
CA ILE A 199 -11.74 1.49 24.14
C ILE A 199 -10.66 2.44 24.66
N ARG A 200 -11.03 3.64 25.15
CA ARG A 200 -10.08 4.60 25.72
C ARG A 200 -9.46 4.10 27.02
N ALA A 201 -10.26 3.52 27.91
CA ALA A 201 -9.79 2.96 29.17
C ALA A 201 -8.79 1.82 28.92
N THR A 202 -9.16 0.84 28.09
CA THR A 202 -8.33 -0.31 27.71
C THR A 202 -7.08 0.13 26.96
N SER A 203 -7.17 1.08 26.04
CA SER A 203 -5.99 1.61 25.32
C SER A 203 -5.01 2.30 26.27
N ARG A 204 -5.50 3.13 27.20
CA ARG A 204 -4.66 3.77 28.23
C ARG A 204 -4.03 2.74 29.15
N PHE A 205 -4.79 1.73 29.56
CA PHE A 205 -4.30 0.63 30.38
C PHE A 205 -3.14 -0.12 29.70
N ARG A 206 -3.35 -0.58 28.46
CA ARG A 206 -2.34 -1.29 27.66
C ARG A 206 -1.10 -0.44 27.37
N TRP A 207 -1.29 0.84 27.05
CA TRP A 207 -0.19 1.78 26.87
C TRP A 207 0.65 1.94 28.14
N ASN A 208 -0.01 2.02 29.29
CA ASN A 208 0.67 2.14 30.57
C ASN A 208 1.46 0.87 30.94
N GLN A 209 0.94 -0.33 30.64
CA GLN A 209 1.71 -1.58 30.79
C GLN A 209 2.95 -1.55 29.89
N MET A 210 2.79 -1.14 28.63
CA MET A 210 3.91 -1.06 27.70
C MET A 210 4.97 -0.03 28.08
N LYS A 211 4.54 1.09 28.66
CA LYS A 211 5.46 2.07 29.24
C LYS A 211 6.26 1.46 30.41
N ARG A 212 5.61 0.74 31.33
CA ARG A 212 6.29 0.07 32.46
C ARG A 212 7.30 -0.97 31.99
N LEU A 213 6.92 -1.84 31.06
CA LEU A 213 7.83 -2.81 30.47
C LEU A 213 9.03 -2.12 29.82
N ARG A 214 8.78 -1.05 29.04
CA ARG A 214 9.85 -0.26 28.42
C ARG A 214 10.79 0.33 29.48
N ASP A 215 10.26 0.94 30.52
CA ASP A 215 11.07 1.56 31.58
C ASP A 215 11.90 0.50 32.34
N ALA A 216 11.32 -0.67 32.63
CA ALA A 216 12.03 -1.81 33.24
C ALA A 216 13.13 -2.35 32.32
N PHE A 217 12.86 -2.48 31.02
CA PHE A 217 13.82 -2.91 30.01
C PHE A 217 15.03 -1.96 29.92
N TYR A 218 14.81 -0.65 29.87
CA TYR A 218 15.93 0.31 29.85
C TYR A 218 16.76 0.27 31.13
N LYS A 219 16.13 0.09 32.30
CA LYS A 219 16.87 -0.10 33.56
C LYS A 219 17.75 -1.36 33.53
N ALA A 220 17.23 -2.47 33.00
CA ALA A 220 17.99 -3.69 32.83
C ALA A 220 19.18 -3.51 31.87
N ILE A 221 19.01 -2.75 30.77
CA ILE A 221 20.11 -2.41 29.85
C ILE A 221 21.19 -1.60 30.59
N ASP A 222 20.80 -0.55 31.31
CA ASP A 222 21.74 0.29 32.05
C ASP A 222 22.52 -0.53 33.10
N GLU A 223 21.89 -1.56 33.69
CA GLU A 223 22.55 -2.49 34.61
C GLU A 223 23.51 -3.44 33.87
N ALA A 224 23.08 -4.07 32.78
CA ALA A 224 23.91 -4.96 31.97
C ALA A 224 25.14 -4.24 31.39
N GLN A 225 25.01 -2.98 31.00
CA GLN A 225 26.13 -2.18 30.51
C GLN A 225 27.17 -1.88 31.59
N LYS A 226 26.75 -1.80 32.87
CA LYS A 226 27.68 -1.65 34.00
C LYS A 226 28.37 -2.97 34.36
N ARG A 227 27.81 -4.12 33.96
CA ARG A 227 28.30 -5.47 34.25
C ARG A 227 28.17 -6.37 33.01
N PRO A 228 29.05 -6.22 32.00
CA PRO A 228 28.91 -6.89 30.71
C PRO A 228 28.90 -8.42 30.78
N ASP A 229 29.53 -9.00 31.81
CA ASP A 229 29.61 -10.45 32.02
C ASP A 229 28.35 -11.06 32.65
N CYS A 230 27.32 -10.25 32.89
CA CYS A 230 26.10 -10.64 33.62
C CYS A 230 24.91 -10.97 32.70
N LEU A 231 25.14 -11.23 31.41
CA LEU A 231 24.09 -11.61 30.46
C LEU A 231 24.00 -13.14 30.31
N PRO A 232 22.79 -13.75 30.29
CA PRO A 232 21.49 -13.09 30.41
C PRO A 232 21.23 -12.48 31.80
N LEU A 233 20.65 -11.28 31.82
CA LEU A 233 20.26 -10.61 33.05
C LEU A 233 18.76 -10.85 33.30
N GLU A 234 18.42 -11.53 34.39
CA GLU A 234 17.03 -11.69 34.80
C GLU A 234 16.53 -10.40 35.49
N PHE A 235 15.34 -9.95 35.13
CA PHE A 235 14.70 -8.81 35.77
C PHE A 235 13.19 -8.99 35.82
N HIS A 236 12.53 -8.27 36.73
CA HIS A 236 11.08 -8.28 36.84
C HIS A 236 10.56 -6.87 37.16
N TYR A 237 9.26 -6.69 37.01
CA TYR A 237 8.57 -5.54 37.56
C TYR A 237 7.15 -5.92 37.98
N ASP A 238 6.62 -5.15 38.93
CA ASP A 238 5.29 -5.36 39.49
C ASP A 238 4.28 -4.47 38.77
N GLU A 239 3.20 -5.06 38.32
CA GLU A 239 2.03 -4.35 37.88
C GLU A 239 1.27 -3.75 39.08
N PRO A 240 0.48 -2.68 38.90
CA PRO A 240 -0.29 -2.09 40.00
C PRO A 240 -1.23 -3.11 40.67
N GLU A 241 -1.56 -2.88 41.94
CA GLU A 241 -2.43 -3.73 42.78
C GLU A 241 -3.71 -4.22 42.08
N ARG A 242 -4.37 -3.36 41.29
CA ARG A 242 -5.56 -3.74 40.52
C ARG A 242 -5.35 -4.86 39.47
N ILE A 243 -4.09 -5.10 39.09
CA ILE A 243 -3.66 -6.19 38.22
C ILE A 243 -3.06 -7.30 39.09
N GLY A 244 -2.24 -6.93 40.07
CA GLY A 244 -1.73 -7.86 41.08
C GLY A 244 -0.79 -8.91 40.49
N GLU A 245 0.00 -8.55 39.48
CA GLU A 245 0.92 -9.48 38.80
C GLU A 245 2.36 -8.98 38.81
N ARG A 246 3.29 -9.91 38.95
CA ARG A 246 4.71 -9.71 38.71
C ARG A 246 5.11 -10.37 37.40
N LEU A 247 5.73 -9.59 36.51
CA LEU A 247 6.15 -10.06 35.20
C LEU A 247 7.66 -10.25 35.16
N TYR A 248 8.11 -11.44 34.74
CA TYR A 248 9.51 -11.85 34.72
C TYR A 248 10.06 -11.90 33.30
N PHE A 249 11.28 -11.39 33.16
CA PHE A 249 11.95 -11.23 31.87
C PHE A 249 13.43 -11.60 31.96
N ARG A 250 14.00 -11.89 30.80
CA ARG A 250 15.45 -11.99 30.59
C ARG A 250 15.90 -11.01 29.54
N LEU A 251 16.96 -10.28 29.86
CA LEU A 251 17.66 -9.41 28.93
C LEU A 251 18.79 -10.19 28.27
N TRP A 252 18.85 -10.11 26.96
CA TRP A 252 19.87 -10.72 26.13
C TRP A 252 20.57 -9.69 25.28
N ASP A 253 21.81 -10.00 24.91
CA ASP A 253 22.43 -9.49 23.69
C ASP A 253 22.63 -10.63 22.69
N LYS A 254 23.02 -10.32 21.44
CA LYS A 254 23.11 -11.35 20.41
C LYS A 254 24.15 -12.45 20.77
N PRO A 255 25.37 -12.14 21.23
CA PRO A 255 26.33 -13.15 21.67
C PRO A 255 25.82 -14.05 22.80
N SER A 256 25.29 -13.49 23.88
CA SER A 256 24.85 -14.26 25.06
C SER A 256 23.70 -15.20 24.73
N PHE A 257 22.78 -14.79 23.86
CA PHE A 257 21.67 -15.64 23.44
C PHE A 257 22.13 -16.81 22.55
N VAL A 258 22.98 -16.54 21.56
CA VAL A 258 23.55 -17.62 20.72
C VAL A 258 24.36 -18.58 21.60
N SER A 259 25.08 -18.05 22.58
CA SER A 259 25.85 -18.84 23.56
C SER A 259 24.97 -19.68 24.49
N HIS A 260 23.76 -19.24 24.80
CA HIS A 260 22.82 -19.99 25.62
C HIS A 260 22.07 -21.06 24.81
N TYR A 261 21.68 -20.74 23.58
CA TYR A 261 20.91 -21.61 22.70
C TYR A 261 21.76 -22.23 21.57
N GLN A 262 23.02 -22.58 21.86
CA GLN A 262 24.00 -23.02 20.84
C GLN A 262 23.49 -24.15 19.93
N TYR A 263 22.68 -25.06 20.47
CA TYR A 263 22.09 -26.19 19.73
C TYR A 263 21.14 -25.77 18.60
N GLN A 264 20.66 -24.53 18.60
CA GLN A 264 19.79 -23.98 17.55
C GLN A 264 20.59 -23.32 16.42
N PHE A 265 21.91 -23.17 16.58
CA PHE A 265 22.77 -22.47 15.64
C PHE A 265 23.87 -23.39 15.09
N THR A 266 24.40 -23.03 13.91
CA THR A 266 25.55 -23.75 13.35
C THR A 266 26.83 -23.41 14.11
N GLU A 267 27.80 -24.32 14.14
CA GLU A 267 29.11 -24.11 14.80
C GLU A 267 29.80 -22.81 14.34
N THR A 268 29.69 -22.47 13.05
CA THR A 268 30.24 -21.23 12.50
C THR A 268 29.57 -20.00 13.12
N VAL A 269 28.25 -20.01 13.30
CA VAL A 269 27.52 -18.90 13.92
C VAL A 269 27.89 -18.77 15.40
N VAL A 270 27.96 -19.89 16.12
CA VAL A 270 28.39 -19.92 17.52
C VAL A 270 29.80 -19.36 17.66
N GLN A 271 30.74 -19.77 16.81
CA GLN A 271 32.11 -19.24 16.84
C GLN A 271 32.16 -17.74 16.56
N VAL A 272 31.43 -17.25 15.55
CA VAL A 272 31.41 -15.82 15.20
C VAL A 272 30.76 -14.99 16.32
N ALA A 273 29.75 -15.53 17.00
CA ALA A 273 29.12 -14.90 18.16
C ALA A 273 30.06 -14.84 19.37
N ASN A 274 30.77 -15.94 19.67
CA ASN A 274 31.79 -16.00 20.73
C ASN A 274 32.95 -15.03 20.46
N ASP A 275 33.38 -14.95 19.20
CA ASP A 275 34.43 -14.01 18.75
C ASP A 275 33.93 -12.55 18.65
N ARG A 276 32.63 -12.29 18.83
CA ARG A 276 31.97 -10.98 18.66
C ARG A 276 32.29 -10.29 17.33
N LYS A 277 32.22 -11.02 16.21
CA LYS A 277 32.53 -10.49 14.87
C LYS A 277 31.25 -10.18 14.06
N GLY A 278 31.36 -9.23 13.13
CA GLY A 278 30.30 -8.94 12.15
C GLY A 278 29.00 -8.49 12.80
N ALA A 279 27.93 -9.30 12.66
CA ALA A 279 26.61 -8.98 13.22
C ALA A 279 26.53 -9.04 14.77
N TYR A 280 27.58 -9.58 15.40
CA TYR A 280 27.73 -9.75 16.84
C TYR A 280 28.78 -8.82 17.46
N SER A 281 29.37 -7.92 16.66
CA SER A 281 30.28 -6.88 17.17
C SER A 281 29.52 -5.87 18.01
N ASP A 282 30.21 -5.20 18.93
CA ASP A 282 29.58 -4.23 19.83
C ASP A 282 28.82 -3.13 19.06
N ASP A 283 29.37 -2.64 17.94
CA ASP A 283 28.72 -1.64 17.07
C ASP A 283 27.41 -2.10 16.41
N ASN A 284 27.22 -3.42 16.25
CA ASN A 284 26.06 -4.03 15.59
C ASN A 284 25.22 -4.85 16.58
N ASN A 285 25.53 -4.79 17.87
CA ASN A 285 24.84 -5.55 18.90
C ASN A 285 23.60 -4.80 19.38
N HIS A 286 22.54 -5.54 19.67
CA HIS A 286 21.29 -4.97 20.19
C HIS A 286 20.82 -5.83 21.35
N PHE A 287 20.28 -5.15 22.37
CA PHE A 287 19.58 -5.81 23.45
C PHE A 287 18.17 -6.20 23.04
N TYR A 288 17.69 -7.32 23.57
CA TYR A 288 16.31 -7.74 23.42
C TYR A 288 15.84 -8.47 24.67
N VAL A 289 14.52 -8.54 24.81
CA VAL A 289 13.85 -9.08 25.99
C VAL A 289 13.15 -10.39 25.65
N GLU A 290 13.33 -11.37 26.51
CA GLU A 290 12.56 -12.62 26.53
C GLU A 290 11.57 -12.54 27.69
N TYR A 291 10.30 -12.82 27.41
CA TYR A 291 9.28 -12.97 28.44
C TYR A 291 9.35 -14.39 29.01
N VAL A 292 9.49 -14.51 30.33
CA VAL A 292 9.68 -15.81 31.00
C VAL A 292 8.36 -16.32 31.58
N LYS A 293 7.70 -15.52 32.43
CA LYS A 293 6.44 -15.88 33.09
C LYS A 293 5.78 -14.65 33.74
N ALA A 294 4.55 -14.84 34.17
CA ALA A 294 3.84 -13.97 35.11
C ALA A 294 3.48 -14.76 36.37
N GLU A 295 3.43 -14.08 37.51
CA GLU A 295 2.96 -14.64 38.79
C GLU A 295 2.01 -13.65 39.45
N ARG A 296 1.01 -14.14 40.18
CA ARG A 296 0.21 -13.30 41.08
C ARG A 296 1.08 -12.83 42.24
N ILE A 297 0.83 -11.61 42.72
CA ILE A 297 1.55 -11.05 43.87
C ILE A 297 0.94 -11.55 45.18
N ASP A 298 -0.37 -11.77 45.20
CA ASP A 298 -1.10 -12.32 46.35
C ASP A 298 -1.44 -13.80 46.08
N ASP A 299 -0.92 -14.70 46.93
CA ASP A 299 -1.04 -16.16 46.82
C ASP A 299 -2.41 -16.70 47.32
N ASP A 300 -3.32 -15.82 47.77
CA ASP A 300 -4.63 -16.21 48.32
C ASP A 300 -5.68 -16.52 47.23
N ASP A 301 -5.41 -16.16 45.97
CA ASP A 301 -6.23 -16.49 44.82
C ASP A 301 -5.59 -17.65 44.04
N ASP A 302 -6.31 -18.78 43.92
CA ASP A 302 -5.94 -19.94 43.07
C ASP A 302 -5.96 -19.62 41.55
N ASP A 303 -6.15 -18.35 41.18
CA ASP A 303 -6.27 -17.90 39.79
C ASP A 303 -4.90 -17.73 39.12
N GLU A 304 -4.75 -18.28 37.91
CA GLU A 304 -3.55 -18.11 37.10
C GLU A 304 -3.33 -16.62 36.71
N ALA A 305 -2.05 -16.23 36.57
CA ALA A 305 -1.69 -14.89 36.09
C ALA A 305 -1.96 -14.76 34.58
N ASP A 306 -2.58 -13.65 34.16
CA ASP A 306 -2.91 -13.37 32.76
C ASP A 306 -1.66 -13.06 31.93
N GLY A 307 -0.70 -12.34 32.53
CA GLY A 307 0.53 -11.94 31.89
C GLY A 307 0.36 -10.85 30.82
N LEU A 308 1.20 -10.90 29.78
CA LEU A 308 1.22 -9.87 28.74
C LEU A 308 0.06 -10.06 27.75
N TRP A 309 -0.85 -9.07 27.67
CA TRP A 309 -2.00 -9.06 26.76
C TRP A 309 -1.68 -9.24 25.26
N PHE A 310 -0.41 -9.13 24.86
CA PHE A 310 0.06 -9.27 23.48
C PHE A 310 1.00 -10.48 23.29
N ALA A 311 1.16 -11.33 24.29
CA ALA A 311 2.05 -12.49 24.22
C ALA A 311 1.70 -13.41 23.03
N GLU A 312 0.42 -13.74 22.87
CA GLU A 312 -0.08 -14.56 21.76
C GLU A 312 0.25 -13.95 20.39
N ILE A 313 0.15 -12.63 20.26
CA ILE A 313 0.44 -11.91 18.99
C ILE A 313 1.91 -12.08 18.60
N ILE A 314 2.82 -12.08 19.59
CA ILE A 314 4.25 -12.33 19.37
C ILE A 314 4.50 -13.81 19.03
N GLN A 315 3.90 -14.72 19.79
CA GLN A 315 4.07 -16.17 19.60
C GLN A 315 3.61 -16.63 18.21
N GLU A 316 2.49 -16.09 17.73
CA GLU A 316 1.95 -16.35 16.39
C GLU A 316 2.69 -15.60 15.27
N GLY A 317 3.73 -14.82 15.60
CA GLY A 317 4.54 -14.09 14.61
C GLY A 317 3.74 -13.04 13.84
N ILE A 318 2.66 -12.51 14.41
CA ILE A 318 1.78 -11.53 13.73
C ILE A 318 2.50 -10.18 13.59
N LEU A 319 3.40 -9.85 14.52
CA LEU A 319 4.20 -8.62 14.49
C LEU A 319 5.36 -8.71 13.48
N GLY A 320 5.56 -7.66 12.69
CA GLY A 320 6.66 -7.58 11.72
C GLY A 320 6.38 -8.26 10.37
N HIS A 321 5.25 -8.96 10.22
CA HIS A 321 4.76 -9.45 8.94
C HIS A 321 3.69 -8.51 8.37
N GLY A 322 4.13 -7.42 7.73
CA GLY A 322 3.27 -6.79 6.73
C GLY A 322 2.97 -7.81 5.64
N VAL A 323 1.76 -8.39 5.65
CA VAL A 323 1.15 -9.29 4.65
C VAL A 323 2.16 -9.81 3.61
N LYS A 324 3.02 -10.77 4.00
CA LYS A 324 3.80 -11.52 3.01
C LYS A 324 2.86 -12.56 2.45
N THR A 325 2.47 -12.35 1.20
CA THR A 325 1.73 -13.27 0.35
C THR A 325 2.30 -14.68 0.52
N GLN A 326 1.46 -15.63 0.93
CA GLN A 326 1.84 -17.03 1.05
C GLN A 326 2.51 -17.50 -0.25
N ARG A 327 3.83 -17.66 -0.23
CA ARG A 327 4.52 -18.46 -1.23
C ARG A 327 4.22 -19.91 -0.87
N LYS A 328 3.35 -20.56 -1.65
CA LYS A 328 3.20 -22.02 -1.63
C LYS A 328 4.59 -22.64 -1.74
N LYS A 329 5.00 -23.41 -0.73
CA LYS A 329 6.17 -24.30 -0.83
C LYS A 329 5.85 -25.34 -1.90
N LYS A 330 6.83 -25.58 -2.80
CA LYS A 330 6.86 -26.72 -3.70
C LYS A 330 7.06 -28.00 -2.92
#